data_AF-A0AAD6VV84-F1
#
_entry.id   AF-A0AAD6VV84-F1
#
_cell.length_a   1.000
_cell.length_b   1.000
_cell.length_c   1.000
_cell.angle_alpha   90.00
_cell.angle_beta   90.00
_cell.angle_gamma   90.00
#
_symmetry.space_group_name_H-M   'P 1'
#
loop_
_entity.id
_entity.type
_entity.pdbx_description
1 polymer ?
#
loop_
_entity_poly.entity_id
_entity_poly.type
_entity_poly.pdbx_seq_one_letter_code
_entity_poly.pdbx_strand_id
1 'polypeptide(L)'
;RPVQVGEWVSRARTRKYKPSITDAAKFGESFWKWWLDINPGWRKEAEEGKLFRGNGGGWESLDIPGPNGFLNLLMCLKWWAEAAQNSPGSRWLEAVDDATWVL
;
A
#
# COMPACT_ATOMS: atom_id res chain seq x y z
N ARG A 1 0.65 5.40 -6.35
CA ARG A 1 -0.49 4.63 -5.79
C ARG A 1 -1.16 3.83 -6.89
N PRO A 2 -1.74 2.64 -6.61
CA PRO A 2 -2.58 1.93 -7.58
C PRO A 2 -3.68 2.82 -8.15
N VAL A 3 -4.00 2.68 -9.44
CA VAL A 3 -4.95 3.55 -10.15
C VAL A 3 -6.35 3.51 -9.52
N GLN A 4 -6.74 2.35 -9.01
CA GLN A 4 -8.01 2.09 -8.31
C GLN A 4 -8.20 3.03 -7.11
N VAL A 5 -7.11 3.39 -6.41
CA VAL A 5 -7.17 4.36 -5.32
C VAL A 5 -7.48 5.76 -5.85
N GLY A 6 -6.88 6.14 -6.98
CA GLY A 6 -7.17 7.43 -7.63
C GLY A 6 -8.64 7.54 -8.03
N GLU A 7 -9.20 6.49 -8.61
CA GLU A 7 -10.62 6.41 -8.99
C GLU A 7 -11.55 6.44 -7.76
N TRP A 8 -11.18 5.76 -6.68
CA TRP A 8 -11.96 5.79 -5.45
C TRP A 8 -11.96 7.17 -4.80
N VAL A 9 -10.79 7.81 -4.76
CA VAL A 9 -10.63 9.17 -4.23
C VAL A 9 -11.43 10.18 -5.04
N SER A 10 -11.42 10.09 -6.38
CA SER A 10 -12.22 10.98 -7.24
C SER A 10 -13.72 10.77 -7.07
N ARG A 11 -14.15 9.59 -6.59
CA ARG A 11 -15.54 9.25 -6.25
C ARG A 11 -15.86 9.50 -4.77
N ALA A 12 -15.23 10.51 -4.17
CA ALA A 12 -15.41 10.91 -2.78
C ALA A 12 -15.26 9.74 -1.78
N ARG A 13 -14.41 8.77 -2.10
CA ARG A 13 -14.12 7.60 -1.25
C ARG A 13 -15.37 6.80 -0.86
N THR A 14 -16.37 6.77 -1.74
CA THR A 14 -17.63 6.08 -1.48
C THR A 14 -17.44 4.58 -1.22
N ARG A 15 -18.14 4.05 -0.21
CA ARG A 15 -18.17 2.61 0.11
C ARG A 15 -18.79 1.76 -1.02
N LYS A 16 -19.57 2.39 -1.91
CA LYS A 16 -20.22 1.72 -3.04
C LYS A 16 -19.26 1.41 -4.17
N TYR A 17 -18.09 2.06 -4.22
CA TYR A 17 -17.09 1.79 -5.23
C TYR A 17 -16.39 0.46 -4.92
N LYS A 18 -16.39 -0.42 -5.90
CA LYS A 18 -15.62 -1.66 -5.90
C LYS A 18 -14.75 -1.64 -7.14
N PRO A 19 -13.42 -1.60 -7.01
CA PRO A 19 -12.55 -1.66 -8.17
C PRO A 19 -12.66 -3.04 -8.83
N SER A 20 -12.62 -3.08 -10.16
CA SER A 20 -12.45 -4.33 -10.89
C SER A 20 -10.97 -4.70 -10.91
N ILE A 21 -10.57 -5.64 -10.05
CA ILE A 21 -9.21 -6.17 -9.99
C ILE A 21 -9.28 -7.62 -10.44
N THR A 22 -8.92 -7.87 -11.70
CA THR A 22 -8.94 -9.22 -12.30
C THR A 22 -7.65 -9.99 -12.05
N ASP A 23 -6.56 -9.28 -11.74
CA ASP A 23 -5.24 -9.84 -11.49
C ASP A 23 -4.70 -9.29 -10.16
N ALA A 24 -4.79 -10.14 -9.13
CA ALA A 24 -4.33 -9.81 -7.79
C ALA A 24 -2.80 -9.65 -7.72
N ALA A 25 -2.04 -10.39 -8.52
CA ALA A 25 -0.58 -10.32 -8.52
C ALA A 25 -0.11 -8.97 -9.08
N LYS A 26 -0.65 -8.57 -10.24
CA LYS A 26 -0.37 -7.27 -10.86
C LYS A 26 -0.80 -6.10 -9.97
N PHE A 27 -1.93 -6.23 -9.28
CA PHE A 27 -2.33 -5.24 -8.28
C PHE A 27 -1.30 -5.15 -7.15
N GLY A 28 -0.85 -6.29 -6.63
CA GLY A 28 0.20 -6.37 -5.63
C GLY A 28 1.53 -5.75 -6.06
N GLU A 29 1.93 -5.88 -7.31
CA GLU A 29 3.11 -5.19 -7.86
C GLU A 29 2.94 -3.68 -7.82
N SER A 30 1.79 -3.18 -8.29
CA SER A 30 1.49 -1.74 -8.29
C SER A 30 1.43 -1.16 -6.88
N PHE A 31 0.96 -1.94 -5.91
CA PHE A 31 0.94 -1.57 -4.50
C PHE A 31 2.35 -1.38 -3.98
N TRP A 32 3.26 -2.34 -4.14
CA TRP A 32 4.61 -2.21 -3.59
C TRP A 32 5.45 -1.20 -4.34
N LYS A 33 5.30 -1.06 -5.67
CA LYS A 33 5.94 0.02 -6.40
C LYS A 33 5.59 1.37 -5.76
N TRP A 34 4.32 1.56 -5.38
CA TRP A 34 3.90 2.75 -4.67
C TRP A 34 4.38 2.81 -3.22
N TRP A 35 4.26 1.71 -2.46
CA TRP A 35 4.65 1.68 -1.05
C TRP A 35 6.14 1.95 -0.86
N LEU A 36 7.00 1.36 -1.70
CA LEU A 36 8.44 1.64 -1.73
C LEU A 36 8.74 3.11 -2.07
N ASP A 37 7.95 3.70 -2.98
CA ASP A 37 8.17 5.07 -3.46
C ASP A 37 7.81 6.14 -2.42
N ILE A 38 6.76 5.95 -1.63
CA ILE A 38 6.31 6.94 -0.64
C ILE A 38 7.01 6.86 0.72
N ASN A 39 7.76 5.79 0.97
CA ASN A 39 8.45 5.63 2.24
C ASN A 39 9.64 6.61 2.37
N PRO A 40 10.04 6.96 3.60
CA PRO A 40 11.24 7.76 3.85
C PRO A 40 12.50 7.16 3.22
N GLY A 41 13.45 8.01 2.81
CA GLY A 41 14.73 7.58 2.22
C GLY A 41 15.50 6.58 3.10
N TRP A 42 15.53 6.81 4.41
CA TRP A 42 16.16 5.90 5.38
C TRP A 42 15.55 4.49 5.41
N ARG A 43 14.32 4.31 4.91
CA ARG A 43 13.71 2.99 4.73
C ARG A 43 14.07 2.33 3.41
N LYS A 44 14.41 3.12 2.39
CA LYS A 44 14.73 2.62 1.04
C LYS A 44 16.17 2.12 0.90
N GLU A 45 17.03 2.38 1.89
CA GLU A 45 18.43 1.94 1.90
C GLU A 45 18.60 0.43 2.18
N ALA A 46 17.52 -0.33 2.32
CA ALA A 46 17.56 -1.79 2.39
C ALA A 46 17.86 -2.45 1.03
N GLU A 47 17.98 -3.78 1.04
CA GLU A 47 18.05 -4.61 -0.16
C GLU A 47 16.88 -4.30 -1.11
N GLU A 48 17.13 -4.33 -2.41
CA GLU A 48 16.21 -3.89 -3.45
C GLU A 48 14.83 -4.59 -3.32
N GLY A 49 13.77 -3.80 -3.15
CA GLY A 49 12.41 -4.31 -2.94
C GLY A 49 12.01 -4.60 -1.49
N LYS A 50 12.90 -4.39 -0.51
CA LYS A 50 12.59 -4.45 0.93
C LYS A 50 12.72 -3.07 1.57
N LEU A 51 11.93 -2.84 2.62
CA LEU A 51 12.02 -1.63 3.43
C LEU A 51 12.78 -1.93 4.72
N PHE A 52 13.75 -1.09 5.05
CA PHE A 52 14.45 -1.15 6.32
C PHE A 52 13.48 -0.83 7.47
N ARG A 53 13.59 -1.60 8.56
CA ARG A 53 12.77 -1.52 9.78
C ARG A 53 13.64 -1.23 11.00
N GLY A 54 14.27 -0.05 11.02
CA GLY A 54 15.11 0.39 12.14
C GLY A 54 14.88 1.87 12.49
N ASN A 55 15.57 2.38 13.51
CA ASN A 55 15.48 3.77 13.96
C ASN A 55 16.33 4.71 13.08
N GLY A 56 16.03 4.77 11.78
CA GLY A 56 16.83 5.48 10.79
C GLY A 56 16.58 6.98 10.68
N GLY A 57 15.44 7.50 11.13
CA GLY A 57 15.13 8.93 11.04
C GLY A 57 13.67 9.29 11.27
N GLY A 58 13.33 10.56 11.04
CA GLY A 58 11.96 11.08 11.18
C GLY A 58 11.01 10.54 10.10
N TRP A 59 9.74 10.41 10.48
CA TRP A 59 8.65 9.99 9.59
C TRP A 59 8.07 11.15 8.77
N GLU A 60 8.58 12.38 8.96
CA GLU A 60 8.16 13.61 8.26
C GLU A 60 8.19 13.47 6.73
N SER A 61 9.04 12.57 6.21
CA SER A 61 9.23 12.31 4.78
C SER A 61 8.39 11.15 4.23
N LEU A 62 7.53 10.54 5.05
CA LEU A 62 6.50 9.61 4.58
C LEU A 62 5.47 10.43 3.80
N ASP A 63 5.69 10.54 2.49
CA ASP A 63 4.89 11.39 1.61
C ASP A 63 3.59 10.70 1.21
N ILE A 64 2.65 10.66 2.17
CA ILE A 64 1.26 10.33 1.89
C ILE A 64 0.44 11.60 2.07
N PRO A 65 0.33 12.44 1.03
CA PRO A 65 -0.21 13.77 1.18
C PRO A 65 -1.68 13.72 1.64
N GLY A 66 -1.94 14.40 2.76
CA GLY A 66 -3.26 14.63 3.33
C GLY A 66 -3.69 13.66 4.44
N PRO A 67 -4.74 14.00 5.20
CA PRO A 67 -5.17 13.28 6.41
C PRO A 67 -5.67 11.85 6.16
N ASN A 68 -5.75 11.41 4.90
CA ASN A 68 -6.30 10.11 4.50
C ASN A 68 -5.23 9.16 3.94
N GLY A 69 -3.95 9.44 4.17
CA GLY A 69 -2.87 8.65 3.60
C GLY A 69 -2.93 7.17 3.97
N PHE A 70 -3.05 6.87 5.26
CA PHE A 70 -3.19 5.51 5.77
C PHE A 70 -4.50 4.84 5.34
N LEU A 71 -5.57 5.60 5.13
CA LEU A 71 -6.82 5.04 4.61
C LEU A 71 -6.63 4.45 3.20
N ASN A 72 -5.82 5.10 2.36
CA ASN A 72 -5.49 4.56 1.04
C ASN A 72 -4.71 3.25 1.13
N LEU A 73 -3.78 3.16 2.10
CA LEU A 73 -2.99 1.95 2.38
C LEU A 73 -3.91 0.79 2.77
N LEU A 74 -4.79 1.00 3.75
CA LEU A 74 -5.74 -0.01 4.23
C LEU A 74 -6.69 -0.48 3.12
N MET A 75 -7.20 0.44 2.30
CA MET A 75 -8.07 0.09 1.17
C MET A 75 -7.36 -0.72 0.10
N CYS A 76 -6.09 -0.43 -0.19
CA CYS A 76 -5.30 -1.27 -1.10
C CYS A 76 -5.17 -2.70 -0.57
N LEU A 77 -4.80 -2.87 0.70
CA LEU A 77 -4.62 -4.18 1.32
C LEU A 77 -5.94 -4.98 1.31
N LYS A 78 -7.06 -4.32 1.63
CA LYS A 78 -8.40 -4.91 1.55
C LYS A 78 -8.72 -5.38 0.13
N TRP A 79 -8.60 -4.50 -0.87
CA TRP A 79 -8.94 -4.85 -2.25
C TRP A 79 -8.03 -5.93 -2.83
N TRP A 80 -6.76 -5.96 -2.44
CA TRP A 80 -5.85 -7.02 -2.85
C TRP A 80 -6.27 -8.37 -2.28
N ALA A 81 -6.62 -8.44 -0.99
CA ALA A 81 -7.15 -9.66 -0.38
C ALA A 81 -8.44 -10.12 -1.08
N GLU A 82 -9.38 -9.20 -1.35
CA GLU A 82 -10.63 -9.51 -2.05
C GLU A 82 -10.37 -10.03 -3.48
N ALA A 83 -9.44 -9.42 -4.23
CA ALA A 83 -9.05 -9.86 -5.56
C ALA A 83 -8.39 -11.25 -5.56
N ALA A 84 -7.70 -11.59 -4.47
CA ALA A 84 -7.12 -12.91 -4.23
C ALA A 84 -8.12 -13.91 -3.61
N GLN A 85 -9.43 -13.65 -3.71
CA GLN A 85 -10.49 -14.50 -3.15
C GLN A 85 -10.33 -14.76 -1.64
N ASN A 86 -9.80 -13.78 -0.91
CA ASN A 86 -9.45 -13.85 0.51
C ASN A 86 -8.40 -14.93 0.85
N SER A 87 -7.64 -15.41 -0.13
CA SER A 87 -6.47 -16.27 0.06
C SER A 87 -5.22 -15.65 -0.59
N PRO A 88 -4.79 -14.46 -0.12
CA PRO A 88 -3.64 -13.79 -0.70
C PRO A 88 -2.33 -14.49 -0.31
N GLY A 89 -1.32 -14.40 -1.19
CA GLY A 89 0.00 -15.02 -0.98
C GLY A 89 0.93 -14.26 -0.02
N SER A 90 2.16 -14.75 0.14
CA SER A 90 3.17 -14.20 1.06
C SER A 90 3.43 -12.70 0.88
N ARG A 91 3.48 -12.22 -0.37
CA ARG A 91 3.72 -10.80 -0.67
C ARG A 91 2.66 -9.87 -0.08
N TRP A 92 1.44 -10.34 0.09
CA TRP A 92 0.40 -9.56 0.77
C TRP A 92 0.61 -9.59 2.29
N LEU A 93 0.98 -10.74 2.85
CA LEU A 93 1.30 -10.86 4.29
C LEU A 93 2.47 -9.96 4.67
N GLU A 94 3.53 -9.92 3.86
CA GLU A 94 4.66 -9.00 4.01
C GLU A 94 4.20 -7.53 4.01
N ALA A 95 3.22 -7.19 3.17
CA ALA A 95 2.68 -5.84 3.07
C ALA A 95 1.87 -5.46 4.31
N VAL A 96 1.07 -6.40 4.83
CA VAL A 96 0.30 -6.22 6.06
C VAL A 96 1.23 -6.09 7.26
N ASP A 97 2.24 -6.95 7.34
CA ASP A 97 3.24 -6.94 8.40
C ASP A 97 4.03 -5.62 8.39
N ASP A 98 4.46 -5.14 7.22
CA ASP A 98 5.12 -3.84 7.10
C ASP A 98 4.19 -2.68 7.46
N ALA A 99 2.95 -2.68 6.94
CA ALA A 99 1.97 -1.65 7.26
C ALA A 99 1.64 -1.61 8.76
N THR A 100 1.59 -2.76 9.43
CA THR A 100 1.36 -2.88 10.88
C THR A 100 2.53 -2.33 11.67
N TRP A 101 3.76 -2.48 11.18
CA TRP A 101 4.95 -1.92 11.81
C TRP A 101 5.01 -0.39 11.71
N VAL A 102 4.43 0.20 10.65
CA VAL A 102 4.42 1.67 10.44
C VAL A 102 3.35 2.39 11.27
N LEU A 103 2.21 1.73 11.51
CA LEU A 103 1.07 2.28 12.24
C LEU A 103 1.29 2.26 13.75
#